data_AF-A0A9X1GM29-F1
#
_entry.id   AF-A0A9X1GM29-F1
#
_cell.length_a   1.000
_cell.length_b   1.000
_cell.length_c   1.000
_cell.angle_alpha   90.00
_cell.angle_beta   90.00
_cell.angle_gamma   90.00
#
_symmetry.space_group_name_H-M   'P 1'
#
loop_
_entity.id
_entity.type
_entity.pdbx_description
1 polymer ?
#
loop_
_entity_poly.entity_id
_entity_poly.type
_entity_poly.pdbx_seq_one_letter_code
_entity_poly.pdbx_strand_id
1 'polypeptide(L)'
;IKETQEPQDLNLDEFQFECFRNIGSLIEATIQPFLREFLCILQNIKGQKALRDVRKMTLGNVILNIEKEIGTHNLIVPQPWELKLNQWRNFAQHHSTKVENEWIICQYGNNQLKLTRDELLKATIEIMRRLSVLKGAREIFIFNKRYSYYL
;
A
#
# COMPACT_ATOMS: atom_id res chain seq x y z
N ILE A 1 -12.57 -30.14 9.42
CA ILE A 1 -12.34 -29.14 8.36
C ILE A 1 -12.71 -27.80 9.00
N LYS A 2 -11.77 -26.89 9.20
CA LYS A 2 -12.09 -25.57 9.80
C LYS A 2 -12.94 -24.82 8.79
N GLU A 3 -14.21 -24.60 9.13
CA GLU A 3 -15.09 -23.71 8.39
C GLU A 3 -14.42 -22.34 8.31
N THR A 4 -14.20 -21.89 7.08
CA THR A 4 -13.67 -20.55 6.82
C THR A 4 -14.88 -19.64 6.92
N GLN A 5 -15.10 -19.01 8.07
CA GLN A 5 -16.16 -18.03 8.24
C GLN A 5 -15.97 -16.91 7.21
N GLU A 6 -17.04 -16.59 6.47
CA GLU A 6 -17.01 -15.46 5.56
C GLU A 6 -16.90 -14.15 6.37
N PRO A 7 -16.22 -13.11 5.86
CA PRO A 7 -16.03 -11.84 6.58
C PRO A 7 -17.33 -11.14 7.01
N GLN A 8 -18.48 -11.56 6.50
CA GLN A 8 -19.80 -11.02 6.83
C GLN A 8 -20.31 -11.48 8.20
N ASP A 9 -19.80 -12.60 8.74
CA ASP A 9 -20.24 -13.16 10.03
C ASP A 9 -19.43 -12.64 11.24
N LEU A 10 -18.36 -11.87 10.98
CA LEU A 10 -17.53 -11.29 12.02
C LEU A 10 -18.18 -10.04 12.63
N ASN A 11 -18.09 -9.87 13.94
CA ASN A 11 -18.42 -8.59 14.57
C ASN A 11 -17.51 -7.48 13.99
N LEU A 12 -17.96 -6.23 13.97
CA LEU A 12 -17.26 -5.13 13.29
C LEU A 12 -15.82 -4.95 13.79
N ASP A 13 -15.56 -5.19 15.07
CA ASP A 13 -14.20 -5.21 15.66
C ASP A 13 -13.31 -6.28 15.03
N GLU A 14 -13.81 -7.51 14.91
CA GLU A 14 -13.06 -8.63 14.32
C GLU A 14 -12.83 -8.40 12.83
N PHE A 15 -13.86 -7.93 12.11
CA PHE A 15 -13.75 -7.56 10.71
C PHE A 15 -12.69 -6.47 10.50
N GLN A 16 -12.74 -5.42 11.33
CA GLN A 16 -11.79 -4.31 11.30
C GLN A 16 -10.36 -4.82 11.56
N PHE A 17 -10.19 -5.62 12.60
CA PHE A 17 -8.91 -6.22 12.94
C PHE A 17 -8.33 -7.04 11.79
N GLU A 18 -9.12 -7.94 11.20
CA GLU A 18 -8.66 -8.80 10.10
C GLU A 18 -8.33 -8.00 8.83
N CYS A 19 -9.15 -7.01 8.48
CA CYS A 19 -8.85 -6.12 7.36
C CYS A 19 -7.53 -5.37 7.57
N PHE A 20 -7.31 -4.78 8.74
CA PHE A 20 -6.08 -4.07 9.03
C PHE A 20 -4.86 -5.00 9.13
N ARG A 21 -5.02 -6.20 9.70
CA ARG A 21 -3.97 -7.24 9.68
C ARG A 21 -3.54 -7.57 8.26
N ASN A 22 -4.51 -7.75 7.35
CA ASN A 22 -4.27 -8.01 5.94
C ASN A 22 -3.62 -6.81 5.24
N ILE A 23 -4.11 -5.59 5.46
CA ILE A 23 -3.52 -4.35 4.92
C ILE A 23 -2.06 -4.21 5.36
N GLY A 24 -1.77 -4.38 6.65
CA GLY A 24 -0.43 -4.29 7.20
C GLY A 24 0.50 -5.31 6.54
N SER A 25 0.10 -6.58 6.56
CA SER A 25 0.89 -7.67 5.96
C SER A 25 1.14 -7.44 4.47
N LEU A 26 0.10 -7.05 3.72
CA LEU A 26 0.17 -6.78 2.29
C LEU A 26 1.14 -5.63 1.98
N ILE A 27 1.05 -4.54 2.73
CA ILE A 27 1.89 -3.37 2.50
C ILE A 27 3.35 -3.69 2.84
N GLU A 28 3.62 -4.28 4.01
CA GLU A 28 4.98 -4.49 4.48
C GLU A 28 5.70 -5.62 3.74
N ALA A 29 5.05 -6.77 3.63
CA ALA A 29 5.68 -7.95 3.06
C ALA A 29 5.73 -7.89 1.52
N THR A 30 4.82 -7.16 0.89
CA THR A 30 4.67 -7.22 -0.56
C THR A 30 4.83 -5.87 -1.26
N ILE A 31 4.00 -4.87 -0.95
CA ILE A 31 4.00 -3.59 -1.68
C ILE A 31 5.29 -2.80 -1.46
N GLN A 32 5.78 -2.73 -0.22
CA GLN A 32 6.97 -1.96 0.14
C GLN A 32 8.24 -2.42 -0.59
N PRO A 33 8.55 -3.73 -0.70
CA PRO A 33 9.62 -4.21 -1.58
C PRO A 33 9.49 -3.75 -3.03
N PHE A 34 8.30 -3.84 -3.62
CA PHE A 34 8.06 -3.40 -5.00
C PHE A 34 8.20 -1.88 -5.17
N LEU A 35 7.76 -1.08 -4.21
CA LEU A 35 7.96 0.37 -4.25
C LEU A 35 9.44 0.75 -4.18
N ARG A 36 10.22 0.04 -3.36
CA ARG A 36 11.69 0.24 -3.30
C ARG A 36 12.35 -0.13 -4.62
N GLU A 37 11.98 -1.25 -5.22
CA GLU A 37 12.46 -1.65 -6.54
C GLU A 37 12.09 -0.63 -7.61
N PHE A 38 10.84 -0.16 -7.61
CA PHE A 38 10.35 0.86 -8.53
C PHE A 38 11.13 2.17 -8.40
N LEU A 39 11.40 2.63 -7.17
CA LEU A 39 12.23 3.83 -6.95
C LEU A 39 13.66 3.64 -7.47
N CYS A 40 14.28 2.47 -7.27
CA CYS A 40 15.58 2.16 -7.85
C CYS A 40 15.53 2.24 -9.37
N ILE A 41 14.48 1.71 -10.02
CA ILE A 41 14.32 1.77 -11.47
C ILE A 41 14.24 3.23 -11.95
N LEU A 42 13.42 4.06 -11.31
CA LEU A 42 13.28 5.49 -11.64
C LEU A 42 14.62 6.23 -11.56
N GLN A 43 15.38 6.00 -10.47
CA GLN A 43 16.71 6.61 -10.28
C GLN A 43 17.68 6.19 -11.39
N ASN A 44 17.71 4.90 -11.76
CA ASN A 44 18.58 4.38 -12.82
C ASN A 44 18.23 4.98 -14.18
N ILE A 45 16.94 5.10 -14.52
CA ILE A 45 16.50 5.72 -15.78
C ILE A 45 16.99 7.17 -15.89
N LYS A 46 17.06 7.90 -14.78
CA LYS A 46 17.55 9.29 -14.73
C LYS A 46 19.08 9.40 -14.63
N GLY A 47 19.82 8.30 -14.73
CA GLY A 47 21.28 8.29 -14.58
C GLY A 47 21.76 8.65 -13.17
N GLN A 48 20.86 8.67 -12.18
CA GLN A 48 21.22 8.90 -10.79
C GLN A 48 21.86 7.64 -10.22
N LYS A 49 22.93 7.77 -9.44
CA LYS A 49 23.44 6.63 -8.67
C LYS A 49 22.33 6.17 -7.73
N ALA A 50 21.89 4.91 -7.90
CA ALA A 50 20.96 4.28 -6.98
C ALA A 50 21.46 4.55 -5.55
N LEU A 51 20.60 5.16 -4.73
CA LEU A 51 20.98 5.45 -3.34
C LEU A 51 21.35 4.12 -2.71
N ARG A 52 22.58 3.99 -2.20
CA ARG A 52 23.10 2.74 -1.61
C ARG A 52 22.16 2.17 -0.53
N ASP A 53 21.23 2.99 -0.02
CA ASP A 53 20.32 2.67 1.06
C ASP A 53 18.82 2.80 0.78
N VAL A 54 18.33 2.72 -0.48
CA VAL A 54 16.87 2.61 -0.73
C VAL A 54 16.23 1.48 0.09
N ARG A 55 16.98 0.39 0.31
CA ARG A 55 16.57 -0.75 1.14
C ARG A 55 16.37 -0.41 2.63
N LYS A 56 17.04 0.62 3.16
CA LYS A 56 16.89 1.08 4.55
C LYS A 56 15.92 2.24 4.71
N MET A 57 15.42 2.81 3.61
CA MET A 57 14.43 3.89 3.69
C MET A 57 13.12 3.40 4.33
N THR A 58 12.54 4.25 5.16
CA THR A 58 11.18 4.05 5.66
C THR A 58 10.19 4.08 4.50
N LEU A 59 9.04 3.42 4.64
CA LEU A 59 7.99 3.43 3.62
C LEU A 59 7.55 4.86 3.26
N GLY A 60 7.43 5.74 4.26
CA GLY A 60 7.10 7.16 4.03
C GLY A 60 8.13 7.87 3.15
N ASN A 61 9.43 7.64 3.38
CA ASN A 61 10.47 8.23 2.53
C ASN A 61 10.47 7.65 1.11
N VAL A 62 10.22 6.35 0.95
CA VAL A 62 10.09 5.73 -0.38
C VAL A 62 8.94 6.37 -1.15
N ILE A 63 7.76 6.49 -0.54
CA ILE A 63 6.58 7.12 -1.13
C ILE A 63 6.86 8.57 -1.52
N LEU A 64 7.47 9.36 -0.63
CA LEU A 64 7.83 10.76 -0.90
C LEU A 64 8.77 10.90 -2.10
N ASN A 65 9.76 10.01 -2.22
CA ASN A 65 10.68 10.04 -3.35
C ASN A 65 9.97 9.64 -4.65
N ILE A 66 9.18 8.57 -4.66
CA ILE A 66 8.40 8.17 -5.84
C ILE A 66 7.51 9.31 -6.31
N GLU A 67 6.78 9.95 -5.40
CA GLU A 67 5.89 11.08 -5.69
C GLU A 67 6.61 12.23 -6.41
N LYS A 68 7.82 12.58 -5.95
CA LYS A 68 8.68 13.58 -6.60
C LYS A 68 9.11 13.16 -8.01
N GLU A 69 9.29 11.87 -8.24
CA GLU A 69 9.81 11.35 -9.51
C GLU A 69 8.75 11.20 -10.60
N ILE A 70 7.54 10.75 -10.26
CA ILE A 70 6.48 10.41 -11.24
C ILE A 70 5.35 11.44 -11.35
N GLY A 71 5.25 12.38 -10.40
CA GLY A 71 4.23 13.45 -10.43
C GLY A 71 2.77 12.98 -10.35
N THR A 72 2.52 11.70 -10.02
CA THR A 72 1.18 11.15 -9.82
C THR A 72 1.05 10.49 -8.46
N HIS A 73 -0.08 10.77 -7.80
CA HIS A 73 -0.40 10.24 -6.47
C HIS A 73 -1.11 8.88 -6.56
N ASN A 74 -1.68 8.50 -7.70
CA ASN A 74 -2.61 7.36 -7.80
C ASN A 74 -1.96 6.01 -7.45
N LEU A 75 -0.67 5.84 -7.73
CA LEU A 75 0.07 4.63 -7.40
C LEU A 75 0.24 4.44 -5.89
N ILE A 76 0.34 5.54 -5.14
CA ILE A 76 0.68 5.56 -3.70
C ILE A 76 -0.48 5.99 -2.81
N VAL A 77 -1.59 6.46 -3.40
CA VAL A 77 -2.81 6.91 -2.72
C VAL A 77 -3.99 6.08 -3.22
N PRO A 78 -4.47 5.10 -2.43
CA PRO A 78 -5.78 4.50 -2.60
C PRO A 78 -6.88 5.57 -2.63
N GLN A 79 -7.71 5.53 -3.67
CA GLN A 79 -8.83 6.46 -3.85
C GLN A 79 -10.12 5.83 -3.31
N PRO A 80 -11.06 6.59 -2.72
CA PRO A 80 -11.14 8.07 -2.70
C PRO A 80 -10.63 8.74 -1.41
N TRP A 81 -9.95 8.01 -0.51
CA TRP A 81 -9.65 8.51 0.85
C TRP A 81 -8.51 9.53 0.96
N GLU A 82 -7.80 9.79 -0.13
CA GLU A 82 -6.66 10.74 -0.18
C GLU A 82 -5.54 10.43 0.83
N LEU A 83 -5.46 9.19 1.33
CA LEU A 83 -4.42 8.73 2.26
C LEU A 83 -3.37 7.88 1.56
N LYS A 84 -2.10 8.20 1.77
CA LYS A 84 -0.95 7.45 1.24
C LYS A 84 -0.84 6.06 1.89
N LEU A 85 -0.24 5.10 1.17
CA LEU A 85 -0.04 3.72 1.64
C LEU A 85 0.69 3.64 3.00
N ASN A 86 1.64 4.54 3.30
CA ASN A 86 2.28 4.55 4.62
C ASN A 86 1.29 4.81 5.74
N GLN A 87 0.24 5.60 5.50
CA GLN A 87 -0.77 5.90 6.50
C GLN A 87 -1.70 4.72 6.77
N TRP A 88 -2.10 4.00 5.71
CA TRP A 88 -2.82 2.72 5.84
C TRP A 88 -2.02 1.69 6.63
N ARG A 89 -0.71 1.60 6.37
CA ARG A 89 0.22 0.77 7.15
C ARG A 89 0.28 1.22 8.62
N ASN A 90 0.31 2.53 8.87
CA ASN A 90 0.32 3.06 10.24
C ASN A 90 -0.95 2.65 11.01
N PHE A 91 -2.14 2.76 10.39
CA PHE A 91 -3.40 2.31 11.00
C PHE A 91 -3.37 0.83 11.38
N ALA A 92 -2.78 -0.01 10.52
CA ALA A 92 -2.65 -1.43 10.75
C ALA A 92 -1.72 -1.81 11.91
N GLN A 93 -0.74 -0.96 12.24
CA GLN A 93 0.32 -1.31 13.20
C GLN A 93 0.20 -0.64 14.57
N HIS A 94 -0.34 0.58 14.62
CA HIS A 94 -0.24 1.41 15.82
C HIS A 94 -1.49 1.41 16.70
N HIS A 95 -2.42 0.46 16.48
CA HIS A 95 -3.71 0.41 17.19
C HIS A 95 -4.45 1.76 17.20
N SER A 96 -4.22 2.62 16.20
CA SER A 96 -4.87 3.93 16.09
C SER A 96 -6.26 3.82 15.46
N THR A 97 -6.88 2.66 15.63
CA THR A 97 -8.16 2.26 15.06
C THR A 97 -9.06 1.77 16.17
N LYS A 98 -10.34 2.13 16.13
CA LYS A 98 -11.37 1.66 17.06
C LYS A 98 -12.71 1.58 16.36
N VAL A 99 -13.60 0.73 16.88
CA VAL A 99 -15.00 0.71 16.47
C VAL A 99 -15.83 1.55 17.43
N GLU A 100 -16.68 2.41 16.89
CA GLU A 100 -17.69 3.17 17.63
C GLU A 100 -19.03 3.07 16.90
N ASN A 101 -20.00 2.38 17.50
CA ASN A 101 -21.27 2.04 16.87
C ASN A 101 -21.04 1.28 15.55
N GLU A 102 -21.46 1.84 14.41
CA GLU A 102 -21.30 1.26 13.07
C GLU A 102 -20.05 1.77 12.33
N TRP A 103 -19.21 2.58 13.00
CA TRP A 103 -18.08 3.25 12.39
C TRP A 103 -16.74 2.69 12.86
N ILE A 104 -15.84 2.52 11.91
CA ILE A 104 -14.43 2.27 12.13
C ILE A 104 -13.71 3.61 12.08
N ILE A 105 -13.14 4.03 13.22
CA ILE A 105 -12.48 5.31 13.40
C ILE A 105 -10.97 5.12 13.33
N CYS A 106 -10.31 5.75 12.36
CA CYS A 106 -8.86 5.71 12.16
C CYS A 106 -8.24 7.08 12.46
N GLN A 107 -7.39 7.18 13.48
CA GLN A 107 -6.78 8.43 13.93
C GLN A 107 -5.40 8.65 13.29
N TYR A 108 -5.14 9.87 12.79
CA TYR A 108 -3.84 10.24 12.22
C TYR A 108 -3.52 11.73 12.43
N GLY A 109 -2.42 12.01 13.13
CA GLY A 109 -2.11 13.38 13.54
C GLY A 109 -3.29 13.96 14.34
N ASN A 110 -3.81 15.10 13.89
CA ASN A 110 -4.99 15.76 14.46
C ASN A 110 -6.28 15.48 13.67
N ASN A 111 -6.23 14.55 12.70
CA ASN A 111 -7.35 14.22 11.82
C ASN A 111 -7.86 12.81 12.09
N GLN A 112 -9.08 12.55 11.63
CA GLN A 112 -9.72 11.24 11.71
C GLN A 112 -10.31 10.86 10.36
N LEU A 113 -10.20 9.58 10.01
CA LEU A 113 -10.93 8.97 8.92
C LEU A 113 -11.98 8.03 9.53
N LYS A 114 -13.24 8.19 9.09
CA LYS A 114 -14.34 7.29 9.48
C LYS A 114 -14.69 6.40 8.30
N LEU A 115 -14.85 5.11 8.55
CA LEU A 115 -15.17 4.11 7.54
C LEU A 115 -16.33 3.26 8.01
N THR A 116 -17.24 2.97 7.11
CA THR A 116 -18.15 1.82 7.22
C THR A 116 -17.38 0.52 6.95
N ARG A 117 -18.01 -0.63 7.26
CA ARG A 117 -17.52 -1.96 6.89
C ARG A 117 -17.16 -2.04 5.40
N ASP A 118 -18.07 -1.60 4.55
CA ASP A 118 -17.91 -1.65 3.09
C ASP A 118 -16.78 -0.75 2.60
N GLU A 119 -16.60 0.43 3.21
CA GLU A 119 -15.51 1.33 2.85
C GLU A 119 -14.15 0.76 3.24
N LEU A 120 -14.03 0.12 4.40
CA LEU A 120 -12.78 -0.55 4.77
C LEU A 120 -12.48 -1.74 3.85
N LEU A 121 -13.50 -2.50 3.45
CA LEU A 121 -13.32 -3.57 2.45
C LEU A 121 -12.85 -3.00 1.12
N LYS A 122 -13.49 -1.94 0.64
CA LYS A 122 -13.10 -1.24 -0.60
C LYS A 122 -11.67 -0.72 -0.51
N ALA A 123 -11.26 -0.15 0.64
CA ALA A 123 -9.89 0.32 0.85
C ALA A 123 -8.89 -0.84 0.75
N THR A 124 -9.20 -1.98 1.37
CA THR A 124 -8.39 -3.19 1.29
C THR A 124 -8.20 -3.64 -0.17
N ILE A 125 -9.30 -3.69 -0.95
CA ILE A 125 -9.26 -4.06 -2.37
C ILE A 125 -8.45 -3.04 -3.20
N GLU A 126 -8.63 -1.74 -2.95
CA GLU A 126 -7.89 -0.70 -3.66
C GLU A 126 -6.38 -0.79 -3.39
N ILE A 127 -5.97 -1.10 -2.16
CA ILE A 127 -4.57 -1.34 -1.80
C ILE A 127 -4.05 -2.60 -2.51
N MET A 128 -4.82 -3.69 -2.57
CA MET A 128 -4.47 -4.88 -3.35
C MET A 128 -4.29 -4.57 -4.83
N ARG A 129 -5.12 -3.71 -5.44
CA ARG A 129 -4.97 -3.31 -6.84
C ARG A 129 -3.63 -2.63 -7.11
N ARG A 130 -3.09 -1.84 -6.16
CA ARG A 130 -1.76 -1.22 -6.32
C ARG A 130 -0.65 -2.27 -6.41
N LEU A 131 -0.77 -3.37 -5.66
CA LEU A 131 0.16 -4.49 -5.81
C LEU A 131 0.13 -5.07 -7.23
N SER A 132 -1.06 -5.30 -7.78
CA SER A 132 -1.20 -5.82 -9.14
C SER A 132 -0.58 -4.88 -10.17
N VAL A 133 -0.78 -3.57 -10.03
CA VAL A 133 -0.15 -2.55 -10.91
C VAL A 133 1.38 -2.59 -10.79
N LEU A 134 1.93 -2.65 -9.57
CA LEU A 134 3.38 -2.71 -9.36
C LEU A 134 4.00 -3.97 -9.96
N LYS A 135 3.34 -5.12 -9.81
CA LYS A 135 3.79 -6.39 -10.42
C LYS A 135 3.78 -6.30 -11.94
N GLY A 136 2.67 -5.84 -12.53
CA GLY A 136 2.57 -5.68 -13.98
C GLY A 136 3.60 -4.69 -14.55
N ALA A 137 3.82 -3.56 -13.88
CA ALA A 137 4.84 -2.59 -14.28
C ALA A 137 6.25 -3.19 -14.27
N ARG A 138 6.58 -3.98 -13.25
CA ARG A 138 7.86 -4.70 -13.16
C ARG A 138 8.03 -5.69 -14.31
N GLU A 139 7.01 -6.50 -14.60
CA GLU A 139 7.05 -7.49 -15.69
C GLU A 139 7.26 -6.82 -17.05
N ILE A 140 6.52 -5.74 -17.34
CA ILE A 140 6.67 -4.95 -18.57
C ILE A 140 8.09 -4.37 -18.69
N PHE A 141 8.64 -3.83 -17.60
CA PHE A 141 9.99 -3.27 -17.61
C PHE A 141 11.06 -4.33 -17.92
N ILE A 142 10.98 -5.50 -17.28
CA ILE A 142 11.89 -6.63 -17.51
C ILE A 142 11.79 -7.11 -18.97
N PHE A 143 10.57 -7.27 -19.47
CA PHE A 143 10.32 -7.67 -20.85
C PHE A 143 10.95 -6.68 -21.83
N ASN A 144 10.66 -5.39 -21.71
CA ASN A 144 11.20 -4.36 -22.59
C ASN A 144 12.74 -4.33 -22.58
N LYS A 145 13.37 -4.40 -21.39
CA LYS A 145 14.83 -4.45 -21.30
C LYS A 145 15.43 -5.70 -21.93
N ARG A 146 14.78 -6.86 -21.83
CA ARG A 146 15.26 -8.09 -22.45
C ARG A 146 15.35 -7.96 -23.97
N TYR A 147 14.38 -7.34 -24.65
CA TYR A 147 14.43 -7.11 -26.10
C TYR A 147 15.55 -6.14 -26.52
N SER A 148 15.84 -5.13 -25.70
CA SER A 148 16.90 -4.17 -25.99
C SER A 148 18.32 -4.74 -25.97
N TYR A 149 18.53 -5.97 -25.47
CA TYR A 149 19.83 -6.67 -25.53
C TYR A 149 19.99 -7.58 -26.77
N TYR A 150 18.92 -7.75 -27.56
CA TYR A 150 18.92 -8.59 -28.76
C TYR A 150 18.81 -7.78 -30.06
N LEU A 151 18.93 -6.45 -29.98
CA LEU A 151 19.02 -5.50 -31.10
C LEU A 151 20.30 -4.68 -30.94
#